data_AF-A0AAD8VFY1-F1
#
_entry.id   AF-A0AAD8VFY1-F1
#
_cell.length_a   1.000
_cell.length_b   1.000
_cell.length_c   1.000
_cell.angle_alpha   90.00
_cell.angle_beta   90.00
_cell.angle_gamma   90.00
#
_symmetry.space_group_name_H-M   'P 1'
#
loop_
_entity.id
_entity.type
_entity.pdbx_description
1 polymer ?
#
loop_
_entity_poly.entity_id
_entity_poly.type
_entity_poly.pdbx_seq_one_letter_code
_entity_poly.pdbx_strand_id
1 'polypeptide(L)'
;MKGSLAVRAAAGLRAAVRNGAGGGPRAVFPSSRCGDAAAWPSHRRQTACAMGADKNGASLERRRWLHLRRTRSSSSGAAMASNGEVKDIHNSESTKTLLKSDALYEYMLNTMVYPRENEFLRELRLISHHQGAHLLLSLLLKVMGAKKTIEVGVFTGCSVLATALAIPDDGRVVAIDISREYFDLGLPVIKKAGVAHKVDFREGPAGQILDKLIADEEHEAGFDFAFVDADKPNYGKYHEQLLRLVRVGGVLAYDNTLWGGSVAMPDDTPLTEDDIQVRDAMREFNARIAADARVEPVQLPVADGITLCRRVA
;
A
#
# COMPACT_ATOMS: atom_id res chain seq x y z
N MET A 1 -22.42 -30.81 40.05
CA MET A 1 -21.61 -31.53 41.07
C MET A 1 -21.57 -33.01 40.71
N LYS A 2 -20.35 -33.59 40.67
CA LYS A 2 -19.96 -35.01 40.48
C LYS A 2 -20.26 -35.57 39.07
N GLY A 3 -19.27 -35.85 38.20
CA GLY A 3 -18.05 -36.68 38.34
C GLY A 3 -18.40 -38.10 37.82
N SER A 4 -17.63 -38.88 37.06
CA SER A 4 -16.19 -39.04 36.80
C SER A 4 -16.09 -40.10 35.66
N LEU A 5 -15.36 -39.86 34.57
CA LEU A 5 -14.02 -40.42 34.26
C LEU A 5 -13.93 -41.96 34.16
N ALA A 6 -13.54 -42.48 32.98
CA ALA A 6 -12.70 -43.68 32.87
C ALA A 6 -11.92 -43.72 31.54
N VAL A 7 -10.62 -43.82 31.70
CA VAL A 7 -9.52 -43.94 30.73
C VAL A 7 -9.18 -45.42 30.53
N ARG A 8 -8.69 -45.81 29.34
CA ARG A 8 -7.67 -46.87 29.08
C ARG A 8 -7.25 -46.73 27.60
N ALA A 9 -6.02 -46.30 27.28
CA ALA A 9 -4.75 -47.06 27.23
C ALA A 9 -4.82 -48.30 26.30
N ALA A 10 -3.83 -48.74 25.52
CA ALA A 10 -2.53 -48.30 24.98
C ALA A 10 -1.95 -49.57 24.27
N ALA A 11 -0.87 -49.41 23.51
CA ALA A 11 -0.03 -50.46 22.85
C ALA A 11 -0.62 -51.04 21.55
N GLY A 12 0.06 -51.11 20.41
CA GLY A 12 1.49 -51.02 20.12
C GLY A 12 1.96 -52.35 19.52
N LEU A 13 2.46 -52.36 18.28
CA LEU A 13 3.71 -53.06 17.90
C LEU A 13 4.07 -52.82 16.43
N ARG A 14 5.38 -52.70 16.19
CA ARG A 14 6.04 -52.52 14.90
C ARG A 14 6.37 -53.86 14.23
N ALA A 15 6.48 -53.75 12.90
CA ALA A 15 7.45 -54.36 11.99
C ALA A 15 7.34 -55.85 11.58
N ALA A 16 7.22 -56.05 10.26
CA ALA A 16 7.97 -57.06 9.54
C ALA A 16 8.25 -56.59 8.09
N VAL A 17 9.53 -56.60 7.72
CA VAL A 17 10.08 -56.37 6.37
C VAL A 17 10.00 -57.67 5.57
N ARG A 18 9.66 -57.62 4.28
CA ARG A 18 10.09 -58.61 3.28
C ARG A 18 10.19 -58.00 1.87
N ASN A 19 11.30 -58.32 1.22
CA ASN A 19 11.73 -57.90 -0.12
C ASN A 19 10.85 -58.46 -1.25
N GLY A 20 10.78 -57.72 -2.37
CA GLY A 20 10.29 -58.21 -3.66
C GLY A 20 10.76 -57.29 -4.80
N ALA A 21 11.52 -57.84 -5.74
CA ALA A 21 12.09 -57.17 -6.90
C ALA A 21 11.09 -57.05 -8.07
N GLY A 22 11.29 -56.03 -8.91
CA GLY A 22 10.59 -55.76 -10.18
C GLY A 22 10.40 -54.24 -10.35
N GLY A 23 10.72 -53.55 -11.44
CA GLY A 23 10.94 -53.97 -12.83
C GLY A 23 10.18 -53.01 -13.76
N GLY A 24 10.68 -51.77 -13.91
CA GLY A 24 10.32 -50.78 -14.97
C GLY A 24 9.04 -49.93 -14.82
N PRO A 25 8.81 -48.90 -15.66
CA PRO A 25 9.73 -48.15 -16.51
C PRO A 25 9.81 -46.63 -16.18
N ARG A 26 10.95 -46.02 -16.51
CA ARG A 26 11.19 -44.57 -16.45
C ARG A 26 10.40 -43.84 -17.53
N ALA A 27 9.66 -42.81 -17.14
CA ALA A 27 9.07 -41.84 -18.07
C ALA A 27 10.11 -40.79 -18.50
N VAL A 28 10.08 -40.52 -19.79
CA VAL A 28 11.01 -39.77 -20.61
C VAL A 28 10.62 -38.29 -20.63
N PHE A 29 11.56 -37.38 -20.37
CA PHE A 29 11.41 -35.96 -20.67
C PHE A 29 11.82 -35.70 -22.13
N PRO A 30 11.01 -35.01 -22.95
CA PRO A 30 11.42 -34.66 -24.30
C PRO A 30 12.35 -33.44 -24.27
N SER A 31 13.58 -33.66 -24.71
CA SER A 31 14.53 -32.64 -25.12
C SER A 31 14.23 -32.17 -26.55
N SER A 32 13.78 -30.94 -26.73
CA SER A 32 13.73 -30.28 -28.04
C SER A 32 14.85 -29.23 -28.16
N ARG A 33 15.83 -29.64 -28.97
CA ARG A 33 16.87 -28.92 -29.73
C ARG A 33 16.94 -27.40 -29.65
N CYS A 34 18.14 -26.92 -29.35
CA CYS A 34 18.71 -25.67 -29.86
C CYS A 34 18.75 -25.71 -31.40
N GLY A 35 18.28 -24.63 -32.02
CA GLY A 35 18.38 -24.38 -33.44
C GLY A 35 18.23 -22.89 -33.71
N ASP A 36 19.32 -22.32 -34.21
CA ASP A 36 19.41 -21.18 -35.12
C ASP A 36 19.16 -19.75 -34.61
N ALA A 37 20.29 -19.07 -34.43
CA ALA A 37 20.44 -17.63 -34.40
C ALA A 37 19.94 -17.00 -35.71
N ALA A 38 18.97 -16.10 -35.62
CA ALA A 38 18.62 -15.18 -36.69
C ALA A 38 18.90 -13.73 -36.23
N ALA A 39 19.79 -13.10 -36.97
CA ALA A 39 20.27 -11.74 -36.79
C ALA A 39 19.13 -10.70 -36.88
N TRP A 40 19.18 -9.70 -36.00
CA TRP A 40 18.36 -8.48 -36.09
C TRP A 40 18.98 -7.50 -37.09
N PRO A 41 18.27 -7.07 -38.15
CA PRO A 41 18.75 -5.99 -39.00
C PRO A 41 18.32 -4.63 -38.47
N SER A 42 19.33 -3.81 -38.21
CA SER A 42 19.26 -2.35 -38.19
C SER A 42 18.85 -1.79 -39.56
N HIS A 43 17.84 -0.91 -39.62
CA HIS A 43 17.88 0.42 -40.27
C HIS A 43 16.46 0.98 -40.56
N ARG A 44 16.13 2.06 -39.84
CA ARG A 44 15.61 3.35 -40.31
C ARG A 44 14.72 3.36 -41.58
N ARG A 45 13.46 3.77 -41.42
CA ARG A 45 12.79 4.75 -42.30
C ARG A 45 11.67 5.47 -41.53
N GLN A 46 11.87 6.78 -41.36
CA GLN A 46 10.87 7.73 -40.92
C GLN A 46 9.91 8.02 -42.09
N THR A 47 8.62 8.01 -41.82
CA THR A 47 7.64 8.78 -42.60
C THR A 47 6.96 9.74 -41.65
N ALA A 48 7.24 11.03 -41.87
CA ALA A 48 6.60 12.14 -41.22
C ALA A 48 5.14 12.26 -41.69
N CYS A 49 4.21 12.37 -40.75
CA CYS A 49 2.92 12.99 -41.00
C CYS A 49 2.89 14.29 -40.19
N ALA A 50 2.96 15.41 -40.90
CA ALA A 50 2.82 16.73 -40.35
C ALA A 50 1.34 17.05 -40.11
N MET A 51 0.98 17.44 -38.90
CA MET A 51 -0.14 18.34 -38.63
C MET A 51 0.28 19.34 -37.57
N GLY A 52 0.12 20.62 -37.91
CA GLY A 52 0.64 21.74 -37.15
C GLY A 52 -0.15 22.05 -35.89
N ALA A 53 0.54 22.58 -34.89
CA ALA A 53 -0.03 23.45 -33.89
C ALA A 53 1.09 24.30 -33.26
N ASP A 54 0.83 25.61 -33.25
CA ASP A 54 1.43 26.74 -32.55
C ASP A 54 2.79 26.60 -31.85
N LYS A 55 3.75 27.41 -32.33
CA LYS A 55 5.02 27.70 -31.67
C LYS A 55 4.97 29.13 -31.16
N ASN A 56 4.58 29.35 -29.91
CA ASN A 56 5.02 30.49 -29.09
C ASN A 56 4.63 30.24 -27.63
N GLY A 57 5.59 29.86 -26.79
CA GLY A 57 5.38 29.70 -25.34
C GLY A 57 6.41 28.80 -24.64
N ALA A 58 6.99 27.83 -25.36
CA ALA A 58 7.80 26.77 -24.73
C ALA A 58 9.33 26.97 -24.74
N SER A 59 9.82 28.19 -25.03
CA SER A 59 11.26 28.47 -25.25
C SER A 59 11.93 29.30 -24.15
N LEU A 60 11.19 29.89 -23.22
CA LEU A 60 11.75 30.74 -22.15
C LEU A 60 12.10 29.97 -20.86
N GLU A 61 11.35 28.92 -20.49
CA GLU A 61 11.64 28.16 -19.26
C GLU A 61 12.76 27.13 -19.40
N ARG A 62 13.03 26.63 -20.61
CA ARG A 62 14.14 25.69 -20.87
C ARG A 62 15.53 26.33 -20.81
N ARG A 63 15.64 27.65 -20.98
CA ARG A 63 16.93 28.36 -20.95
C ARG A 63 17.40 28.73 -19.54
N ARG A 64 16.52 28.65 -18.52
CA ARG A 64 16.87 28.95 -17.11
C ARG A 64 17.60 27.79 -16.42
N TRP A 65 17.50 26.57 -16.95
CA TRP A 65 18.01 25.34 -16.32
C TRP A 65 19.50 25.01 -16.58
N LEU A 66 20.17 25.67 -17.53
CA LEU A 66 21.57 25.39 -17.88
C LEU A 66 22.60 26.33 -17.21
N HIS A 67 22.17 27.39 -16.52
CA HIS A 67 23.08 28.34 -15.86
C HIS A 67 23.32 28.08 -14.36
N LEU A 68 22.51 27.23 -13.72
CA LEU A 68 22.66 26.89 -12.29
C LEU A 68 23.61 25.70 -12.01
N ARG A 69 24.22 25.12 -13.05
CA ARG A 69 25.15 23.97 -12.93
C ARG A 69 26.63 24.34 -12.75
N ARG A 70 26.97 25.61 -12.52
CA ARG A 70 28.38 26.05 -12.55
C ARG A 70 28.91 26.74 -11.29
N THR A 71 28.18 26.73 -10.18
CA THR A 71 28.67 27.28 -8.91
C THR A 71 28.25 26.42 -7.72
N ARG A 72 29.00 25.35 -7.47
CA ARG A 72 29.28 24.77 -6.14
C ARG A 72 30.20 23.55 -6.31
N SER A 73 31.47 23.84 -6.48
CA SER A 73 32.58 22.91 -6.20
C SER A 73 33.53 23.62 -5.25
N SER A 74 34.01 22.90 -4.23
CA SER A 74 34.76 23.33 -3.02
C SER A 74 33.82 23.57 -1.82
N SER A 75 34.00 22.98 -0.63
CA SER A 75 35.24 22.52 0.01
C SER A 75 34.95 21.62 1.25
N SER A 76 35.92 20.73 1.51
CA SER A 76 36.48 20.28 2.82
C SER A 76 35.56 19.77 3.93
N GLY A 77 35.89 18.56 4.41
CA GLY A 77 35.27 17.95 5.58
C GLY A 77 35.59 18.63 6.92
N ALA A 78 34.66 18.44 7.84
CA ALA A 78 34.86 18.47 9.27
C ALA A 78 33.87 17.47 9.87
N ALA A 79 34.39 16.50 10.64
CA ALA A 79 33.56 15.66 11.49
C ALA A 79 32.96 16.57 12.59
N MET A 80 31.64 16.72 12.60
CA MET A 80 30.92 17.33 13.71
C MET A 80 30.17 16.23 14.44
N ALA A 81 30.47 16.08 15.73
CA ALA A 81 29.68 15.30 16.67
C ALA A 81 28.25 15.86 16.66
N SER A 82 27.28 15.04 16.25
CA SER A 82 25.87 15.39 16.38
C SER A 82 25.48 15.22 17.85
N ASN A 83 25.23 16.34 18.54
CA ASN A 83 24.40 16.32 19.74
C ASN A 83 23.10 15.57 19.40
N GLY A 84 22.64 14.72 20.31
CA GLY A 84 21.47 13.85 20.12
C GLY A 84 20.17 14.63 19.94
N GLU A 85 19.95 15.16 18.73
CA GLU A 85 18.66 15.66 18.30
C GLU A 85 17.72 14.47 18.11
N VAL A 86 16.64 14.48 18.88
CA VAL A 86 15.50 13.58 18.71
C VAL A 86 14.94 13.84 17.32
N LYS A 87 15.03 12.84 16.44
CA LYS A 87 14.44 12.94 15.10
C LYS A 87 12.97 12.59 15.21
N ASP A 88 12.12 13.59 15.08
CA ASP A 88 10.72 13.38 14.70
C ASP A 88 10.71 12.97 13.22
N ILE A 89 10.22 11.75 12.97
CA ILE A 89 10.27 11.11 11.65
C ILE A 89 9.37 11.84 10.64
N HIS A 90 8.33 12.52 11.11
CA HIS A 90 7.34 13.20 10.28
C HIS A 90 7.40 14.75 10.40
N ASN A 91 8.44 15.30 11.03
CA ASN A 91 8.67 16.75 11.04
C ASN A 91 9.02 17.30 9.65
N SER A 92 8.72 18.57 9.43
CA SER A 92 9.01 19.37 8.23
C SER A 92 10.47 19.36 7.75
N GLU A 93 11.42 18.98 8.60
CA GLU A 93 12.85 18.89 8.31
C GLU A 93 13.31 17.47 7.89
N SER A 94 12.45 16.45 7.98
CA SER A 94 12.77 15.08 7.55
C SER A 94 12.63 14.91 6.02
N THR A 95 13.35 13.95 5.46
CA THR A 95 13.18 13.56 4.04
C THR A 95 11.76 13.05 3.84
N LYS A 96 11.00 13.69 2.95
CA LYS A 96 9.57 13.42 2.70
C LYS A 96 9.30 12.08 2.01
N THR A 97 10.29 11.19 1.94
CA THR A 97 10.28 10.00 1.11
C THR A 97 11.21 8.92 1.65
N LEU A 98 10.81 7.66 1.45
CA LEU A 98 11.65 6.48 1.70
C LEU A 98 12.68 6.23 0.58
N LEU A 99 12.65 7.04 -0.48
CA LEU A 99 13.61 6.94 -1.57
C LEU A 99 14.95 7.55 -1.17
N LYS A 100 16.03 7.07 -1.80
CA LYS A 100 17.40 7.53 -1.54
C LYS A 100 17.65 9.04 -1.74
N SER A 101 16.75 9.76 -2.42
CA SER A 101 16.87 11.21 -2.60
C SER A 101 15.55 11.87 -2.98
N ASP A 102 15.37 13.11 -2.52
CA ASP A 102 14.23 13.97 -2.90
C ASP A 102 14.19 14.22 -4.40
N ALA A 103 15.35 14.34 -5.06
CA ALA A 103 15.41 14.52 -6.51
C ALA A 103 14.79 13.34 -7.27
N LEU A 104 14.93 12.10 -6.77
CA LEU A 104 14.29 10.93 -7.37
C LEU A 104 12.78 10.93 -7.12
N TYR A 105 12.38 11.28 -5.91
CA TYR A 105 10.96 11.42 -5.54
C TYR A 105 10.26 12.47 -6.41
N GLU A 106 10.83 13.67 -6.51
CA GLU A 106 10.34 14.75 -7.37
C GLU A 106 10.33 14.36 -8.84
N TYR A 107 11.34 13.62 -9.32
CA TYR A 107 11.33 13.10 -10.68
C TYR A 107 10.12 12.19 -10.92
N MET A 108 9.84 11.24 -10.02
CA MET A 108 8.69 10.34 -10.14
C MET A 108 7.36 11.11 -10.10
N LEU A 109 7.24 12.07 -9.18
CA LEU A 109 6.03 12.87 -9.04
C LEU A 109 5.74 13.69 -10.31
N ASN A 110 6.76 14.42 -10.80
CA ASN A 110 6.60 15.32 -11.94
C ASN A 110 6.44 14.57 -13.28
N THR A 111 6.95 13.34 -13.39
CA THR A 111 6.89 12.57 -14.65
C THR A 111 5.70 11.62 -14.72
N MET A 112 5.36 10.94 -13.62
CA MET A 112 4.39 9.85 -13.62
C MET A 112 3.13 10.10 -12.78
N VAL A 113 3.21 10.99 -11.77
CA VAL A 113 2.09 11.23 -10.84
C VAL A 113 1.28 12.45 -11.24
N TYR A 114 1.83 13.66 -11.07
CA TYR A 114 1.10 14.92 -11.28
C TYR A 114 0.50 15.07 -12.69
N PRO A 115 1.14 14.63 -13.79
CA PRO A 115 0.53 14.73 -15.12
C PRO A 115 -0.72 13.86 -15.30
N ARG A 116 -0.94 12.86 -14.44
CA ARG A 116 -2.05 11.91 -14.52
C ARG A 116 -3.00 12.00 -13.33
N GLU A 117 -2.71 12.87 -12.37
CA GLU A 117 -3.54 13.06 -11.20
C GLU A 117 -4.88 13.69 -11.62
N ASN A 118 -5.97 13.14 -11.10
CA ASN A 118 -7.29 13.71 -11.31
C ASN A 118 -7.37 15.10 -10.66
N GLU A 119 -8.04 16.05 -11.30
CA GLU A 119 -8.13 17.43 -10.81
C GLU A 119 -8.74 17.55 -9.41
N PHE A 120 -9.71 16.69 -9.06
CA PHE A 120 -10.33 16.69 -7.74
C PHE A 120 -9.40 16.09 -6.68
N LEU A 121 -8.61 15.08 -7.04
CA LEU A 121 -7.56 14.57 -6.15
C LEU A 121 -6.50 15.63 -5.88
N ARG A 122 -6.09 16.36 -6.92
CA ARG A 122 -5.17 17.49 -6.79
C ARG A 122 -5.75 18.59 -5.89
N GLU A 123 -7.01 18.96 -6.09
CA GLU A 123 -7.71 19.96 -5.27
C GLU A 123 -7.72 19.54 -3.80
N LEU A 124 -8.13 18.30 -3.51
CA LEU A 124 -8.20 17.80 -2.14
C LEU A 124 -6.82 17.67 -1.50
N ARG A 125 -5.81 17.23 -2.25
CA ARG A 125 -4.42 17.13 -1.78
C ARG A 125 -3.83 18.49 -1.41
N LEU A 126 -4.17 19.55 -2.14
CA LEU A 126 -3.73 20.91 -1.82
C LEU A 126 -4.39 21.46 -0.55
N ILE A 127 -5.57 20.94 -0.18
CA ILE A 127 -6.26 21.26 1.09
C ILE A 127 -5.65 20.48 2.25
N SER A 128 -5.40 19.18 2.06
CA SER A 128 -5.00 18.27 3.14
C SER A 128 -3.50 18.19 3.39
N HIS A 129 -2.69 18.70 2.45
CA HIS A 129 -1.23 18.52 2.42
C HIS A 129 -0.76 17.06 2.47
N HIS A 130 -1.66 16.10 2.25
CA HIS A 130 -1.36 14.68 2.33
C HIS A 130 -0.93 14.13 0.97
N GLN A 131 0.29 13.63 0.90
CA GLN A 131 0.90 13.10 -0.32
C GLN A 131 1.05 11.59 -0.16
N GLY A 132 0.22 10.80 -0.83
CA GLY A 132 0.32 9.35 -0.66
C GLY A 132 -0.54 8.56 -1.63
N ALA A 133 0.05 7.46 -2.13
CA ALA A 133 -0.44 6.26 -2.83
C ALA A 133 -1.75 6.22 -3.66
N HIS A 134 -2.48 7.32 -3.85
CA HIS A 134 -3.78 7.37 -4.51
C HIS A 134 -3.75 6.80 -5.94
N LEU A 135 -2.65 6.98 -6.69
CA LEU A 135 -2.51 6.36 -8.02
C LEU A 135 -2.28 4.86 -7.95
N LEU A 136 -1.53 4.37 -6.95
CA LEU A 136 -1.36 2.94 -6.72
C LEU A 136 -2.71 2.31 -6.35
N LEU A 137 -3.44 2.92 -5.40
CA LEU A 137 -4.78 2.48 -5.00
C LEU A 137 -5.74 2.48 -6.18
N SER A 138 -5.78 3.57 -6.97
CA SER A 138 -6.67 3.66 -8.14
C SER A 138 -6.35 2.58 -9.18
N LEU A 139 -5.07 2.31 -9.46
CA LEU A 139 -4.68 1.25 -10.37
C LEU A 139 -5.06 -0.14 -9.84
N LEU A 140 -4.77 -0.40 -8.56
CA LEU A 140 -5.05 -1.68 -7.91
C LEU A 140 -6.54 -2.02 -7.95
N LEU A 141 -7.39 -1.06 -7.54
CA LEU A 141 -8.85 -1.21 -7.55
C LEU A 141 -9.40 -1.50 -8.95
N LYS A 142 -8.86 -0.85 -9.99
CA LYS A 142 -9.25 -1.07 -11.39
C LYS A 142 -8.81 -2.44 -11.89
N VAL A 143 -7.57 -2.83 -11.61
CA VAL A 143 -7.02 -4.13 -12.03
C VAL A 143 -7.77 -5.29 -11.38
N MET A 144 -8.15 -5.16 -10.12
CA MET A 144 -8.89 -6.20 -9.40
C MET A 144 -10.41 -6.17 -9.67
N GLY A 145 -10.92 -5.13 -10.33
CA GLY A 145 -12.36 -4.94 -10.55
C GLY A 145 -13.15 -4.76 -9.26
N ALA A 146 -12.60 -4.05 -8.27
CA ALA A 146 -13.25 -3.85 -6.98
C ALA A 146 -14.54 -3.03 -7.10
N LYS A 147 -15.55 -3.40 -6.31
CA LYS A 147 -16.86 -2.73 -6.28
C LYS A 147 -17.30 -2.34 -4.87
N LYS A 148 -17.17 -3.22 -3.87
CA LYS A 148 -17.50 -2.93 -2.47
C LYS A 148 -16.21 -2.85 -1.67
N THR A 149 -15.92 -1.67 -1.13
CA THR A 149 -14.66 -1.38 -0.43
C THR A 149 -14.92 -0.81 0.96
N ILE A 150 -13.95 -0.98 1.86
CA ILE A 150 -14.00 -0.42 3.21
C ILE A 150 -12.71 0.32 3.50
N GLU A 151 -12.81 1.47 4.16
CA GLU A 151 -11.69 2.31 4.54
C GLU A 151 -11.77 2.62 6.04
N VAL A 152 -10.68 2.35 6.76
CA VAL A 152 -10.53 2.59 8.20
C VAL A 152 -9.48 3.67 8.39
N GLY A 153 -9.92 4.86 8.79
CA GLY A 153 -9.13 6.10 8.76
C GLY A 153 -9.31 6.81 7.43
N VAL A 154 -10.02 7.93 7.47
CA VAL A 154 -10.45 8.72 6.29
C VAL A 154 -9.77 10.08 6.28
N PHE A 155 -9.63 10.70 7.46
CA PHE A 155 -9.20 12.08 7.63
C PHE A 155 -10.00 13.02 6.71
N THR A 156 -9.35 13.65 5.73
CA THR A 156 -9.98 14.56 4.76
C THR A 156 -10.52 13.85 3.51
N GLY A 157 -10.30 12.54 3.35
CA GLY A 157 -10.90 11.72 2.30
C GLY A 157 -10.13 11.66 0.97
N CYS A 158 -8.81 11.90 0.96
CA CYS A 158 -7.99 11.74 -0.25
C CYS A 158 -8.04 10.31 -0.82
N SER A 159 -7.84 9.31 0.03
CA SER A 159 -7.94 7.87 -0.28
C SER A 159 -9.38 7.47 -0.64
N VAL A 160 -10.39 7.92 0.13
CA VAL A 160 -11.80 7.73 -0.20
C VAL A 160 -12.14 8.25 -1.59
N LEU A 161 -11.70 9.47 -1.93
CA LEU A 161 -11.93 10.06 -3.25
C LEU A 161 -11.24 9.25 -4.35
N ALA A 162 -9.99 8.83 -4.13
CA ALA A 162 -9.24 8.02 -5.09
C ALA A 162 -9.94 6.67 -5.35
N THR A 163 -10.47 6.05 -4.30
CA THR A 163 -11.24 4.81 -4.35
C THR A 163 -12.56 5.01 -5.08
N ALA A 164 -13.35 6.02 -4.71
CA ALA A 164 -14.66 6.29 -5.31
C ALA A 164 -14.58 6.65 -6.80
N LEU A 165 -13.50 7.31 -7.24
CA LEU A 165 -13.19 7.57 -8.65
C LEU A 165 -12.73 6.32 -9.42
N ALA A 166 -12.19 5.31 -8.73
CA ALA A 166 -11.63 4.12 -9.36
C ALA A 166 -12.65 2.99 -9.55
N ILE A 167 -13.58 2.83 -8.61
CA ILE A 167 -14.60 1.78 -8.64
C ILE A 167 -15.78 2.15 -9.57
N PRO A 168 -16.57 1.16 -10.05
CA PRO A 168 -17.76 1.39 -10.88
C PRO A 168 -18.78 2.37 -10.27
N ASP A 169 -19.71 2.87 -11.08
CA ASP A 169 -20.71 3.85 -10.62
C ASP A 169 -21.61 3.30 -9.49
N ASP A 170 -21.96 2.02 -9.59
CA ASP A 170 -22.72 1.28 -8.60
C ASP A 170 -21.83 0.67 -7.48
N GLY A 171 -20.57 1.10 -7.41
CA GLY A 171 -19.65 0.77 -6.34
C GLY A 171 -19.99 1.48 -5.02
N ARG A 172 -19.42 0.97 -3.93
CA ARG A 172 -19.59 1.48 -2.57
C ARG A 172 -18.27 1.52 -1.81
N VAL A 173 -18.08 2.58 -1.04
CA VAL A 173 -16.98 2.79 -0.09
C VAL A 173 -17.60 2.99 1.28
N VAL A 174 -17.41 2.03 2.18
CA VAL A 174 -17.71 2.22 3.61
C VAL A 174 -16.51 2.93 4.23
N ALA A 175 -16.66 4.19 4.60
CA ALA A 175 -15.59 5.03 5.11
C ALA A 175 -15.77 5.23 6.62
N ILE A 176 -14.77 4.87 7.43
CA ILE A 176 -14.87 4.86 8.89
C ILE A 176 -13.81 5.78 9.48
N ASP A 177 -14.24 6.77 10.26
CA ASP A 177 -13.35 7.68 10.97
C ASP A 177 -13.97 8.14 12.28
N ILE A 178 -13.12 8.54 13.24
CA ILE A 178 -13.56 9.11 14.51
C ILE A 178 -14.03 10.56 14.36
N SER A 179 -13.58 11.28 13.33
CA SER A 179 -13.80 12.71 13.15
C SER A 179 -14.59 13.00 11.89
N ARG A 180 -15.87 13.34 12.05
CA ARG A 180 -16.67 13.88 10.95
C ARG A 180 -16.18 15.25 10.48
N GLU A 181 -15.61 16.04 11.39
CA GLU A 181 -15.12 17.39 11.11
C GLU A 181 -14.07 17.40 9.99
N TYR A 182 -13.07 16.50 10.05
CA TYR A 182 -12.05 16.42 9.01
C TYR A 182 -12.62 15.94 7.68
N PHE A 183 -13.55 14.98 7.70
CA PHE A 183 -14.17 14.48 6.48
C PHE A 183 -14.99 15.57 5.78
N ASP A 184 -15.69 16.42 6.55
CA ASP A 184 -16.49 17.52 6.00
C ASP A 184 -15.63 18.59 5.29
N LEU A 185 -14.31 18.66 5.55
CA LEU A 185 -13.39 19.52 4.78
C LEU A 185 -13.22 19.05 3.33
N GLY A 186 -13.17 17.73 3.10
CA GLY A 186 -13.00 17.15 1.77
C GLY A 186 -14.30 16.81 1.05
N LEU A 187 -15.40 16.68 1.79
CA LEU A 187 -16.72 16.35 1.25
C LEU A 187 -17.19 17.27 0.10
N PRO A 188 -16.95 18.60 0.10
CA PRO A 188 -17.27 19.46 -1.03
C PRO A 188 -16.59 19.03 -2.33
N VAL A 189 -15.32 18.60 -2.26
CA VAL A 189 -14.56 18.11 -3.42
C VAL A 189 -15.10 16.76 -3.90
N ILE A 190 -15.43 15.86 -2.97
CA ILE A 190 -16.05 14.56 -3.29
C ILE A 190 -17.41 14.74 -3.98
N LYS A 191 -18.23 15.72 -3.52
CA LYS A 191 -19.50 16.08 -4.15
C LYS A 191 -19.29 16.67 -5.54
N LYS A 192 -18.33 17.60 -5.68
CA LYS A 192 -17.96 18.22 -6.96
C LYS A 192 -17.48 17.19 -7.98
N ALA A 193 -16.78 16.15 -7.54
CA ALA A 193 -16.35 15.02 -8.36
C ALA A 193 -17.49 14.09 -8.79
N GLY A 194 -18.71 14.28 -8.27
CA GLY A 194 -19.88 13.49 -8.66
C GLY A 194 -19.87 12.04 -8.15
N VAL A 195 -19.09 11.73 -7.11
CA VAL A 195 -18.94 10.35 -6.58
C VAL A 195 -19.38 10.20 -5.12
N ALA A 196 -19.94 11.25 -4.52
CA ALA A 196 -20.39 11.22 -3.13
C ALA A 196 -21.45 10.16 -2.84
N HIS A 197 -22.28 9.79 -3.83
CA HIS A 197 -23.29 8.73 -3.70
C HIS A 197 -22.70 7.33 -3.47
N LYS A 198 -21.40 7.14 -3.72
CA LYS A 198 -20.70 5.88 -3.46
C LYS A 198 -20.20 5.77 -2.02
N VAL A 199 -20.13 6.88 -1.28
CA VAL A 199 -19.47 6.94 0.02
C VAL A 199 -20.50 6.85 1.14
N ASP A 200 -20.38 5.81 1.96
CA ASP A 200 -21.11 5.63 3.22
C ASP A 200 -20.16 5.92 4.38
N PHE A 201 -20.19 7.16 4.87
CA PHE A 201 -19.33 7.59 5.98
C PHE A 201 -19.96 7.26 7.33
N ARG A 202 -19.17 6.63 8.22
CA ARG A 202 -19.58 6.23 9.56
C ARG A 202 -18.64 6.79 10.61
N GLU A 203 -19.19 7.67 11.42
CA GLU A 203 -18.46 8.31 12.51
C GLU A 203 -18.37 7.39 13.74
N GLY A 204 -17.16 7.22 14.27
CA GLY A 204 -16.89 6.57 15.54
C GLY A 204 -15.68 5.65 15.56
N PRO A 205 -15.41 4.98 16.70
CA PRO A 205 -14.26 4.08 16.84
C PRO A 205 -14.34 2.92 15.86
N ALA A 206 -13.31 2.77 15.02
CA ALA A 206 -13.33 1.80 13.92
C ALA A 206 -13.61 0.37 14.37
N GLY A 207 -12.99 -0.06 15.48
CA GLY A 207 -13.21 -1.41 16.01
C GLY A 207 -14.68 -1.72 16.31
N GLN A 208 -15.44 -0.75 16.84
CA GLN A 208 -16.86 -0.94 17.16
C GLN A 208 -17.73 -0.99 15.89
N ILE A 209 -17.39 -0.20 14.89
CA ILE A 209 -18.11 -0.18 13.61
C ILE A 209 -17.83 -1.46 12.83
N LEU A 210 -16.58 -1.95 12.84
CA LEU A 210 -16.22 -3.24 12.27
C LEU A 210 -16.96 -4.39 12.97
N ASP A 211 -17.07 -4.38 14.30
CA ASP A 211 -17.84 -5.40 15.05
C ASP A 211 -19.33 -5.39 14.64
N LYS A 212 -19.93 -4.21 14.44
CA LYS A 212 -21.31 -4.08 13.96
C LYS A 212 -21.48 -4.62 12.53
N LEU A 213 -20.53 -4.32 11.64
CA LEU A 213 -20.53 -4.85 10.28
C LEU A 213 -20.41 -6.36 10.26
N ILE A 214 -19.56 -6.92 11.11
CA ILE A 214 -19.37 -8.36 11.23
C ILE A 214 -20.63 -9.07 11.74
N ALA A 215 -21.41 -8.41 12.61
CA ALA A 215 -22.66 -8.95 13.14
C ALA A 215 -23.82 -8.94 12.11
N ASP A 216 -23.65 -8.22 11.00
CA ASP A 216 -24.60 -8.15 9.90
C ASP A 216 -24.17 -9.12 8.79
N GLU A 217 -24.96 -10.18 8.59
CA GLU A 217 -24.68 -11.24 7.62
C GLU A 217 -24.54 -10.70 6.17
N GLU A 218 -25.13 -9.55 5.84
CA GLU A 218 -24.98 -8.92 4.52
C GLU A 218 -23.55 -8.44 4.21
N HIS A 219 -22.71 -8.33 5.24
CA HIS A 219 -21.35 -7.82 5.14
C HIS A 219 -20.28 -8.91 5.31
N GLU A 220 -20.66 -10.14 5.68
CA GLU A 220 -19.73 -11.26 5.79
C GLU A 220 -19.08 -11.56 4.43
N ALA A 221 -17.74 -11.53 4.38
CA ALA A 221 -16.96 -11.70 3.15
C ALA A 221 -17.48 -10.84 1.95
N GLY A 222 -18.11 -9.69 2.23
CA GLY A 222 -18.76 -8.87 1.22
C GLY A 222 -17.84 -7.84 0.55
N PHE A 223 -16.66 -7.57 1.11
CA PHE A 223 -15.76 -6.52 0.62
C PHE A 223 -14.67 -7.09 -0.31
N ASP A 224 -14.43 -6.40 -1.43
CA ASP A 224 -13.34 -6.70 -2.37
C ASP A 224 -11.98 -6.18 -1.89
N PHE A 225 -12.02 -5.04 -1.20
CA PHE A 225 -10.84 -4.29 -0.81
C PHE A 225 -11.03 -3.60 0.54
N ALA A 226 -10.01 -3.62 1.38
CA ALA A 226 -9.94 -2.85 2.61
C ALA A 226 -8.69 -1.97 2.61
N PHE A 227 -8.82 -0.68 2.94
CA PHE A 227 -7.70 0.21 3.21
C PHE A 227 -7.70 0.60 4.69
N VAL A 228 -6.54 0.54 5.33
CA VAL A 228 -6.36 0.85 6.75
C VAL A 228 -5.27 1.89 6.89
N ASP A 229 -5.66 3.10 7.28
CA ASP A 229 -4.79 4.22 7.63
C ASP A 229 -5.34 4.95 8.89
N ALA A 230 -5.39 4.22 10.00
CA ALA A 230 -5.85 4.75 11.29
C ALA A 230 -4.75 4.65 12.35
N ASP A 231 -5.16 4.47 13.61
CA ASP A 231 -4.29 4.29 14.76
C ASP A 231 -3.54 2.95 14.70
N LYS A 232 -2.23 3.08 14.50
CA LYS A 232 -1.28 1.99 14.23
C LYS A 232 -1.26 0.87 15.30
N PRO A 233 -1.39 1.16 16.62
CA PRO A 233 -1.47 0.10 17.64
C PRO A 233 -2.66 -0.86 17.47
N ASN A 234 -3.74 -0.46 16.81
CA ASN A 234 -4.92 -1.31 16.60
C ASN A 234 -4.92 -2.07 15.27
N TYR A 235 -3.89 -1.95 14.43
CA TYR A 235 -3.82 -2.64 13.14
C TYR A 235 -4.00 -4.16 13.25
N GLY A 236 -3.40 -4.78 14.27
CA GLY A 236 -3.57 -6.22 14.52
C GLY A 236 -5.03 -6.60 14.83
N LYS A 237 -5.78 -5.74 15.54
CA LYS A 237 -7.21 -5.96 15.81
C LYS A 237 -8.03 -5.77 14.54
N TYR A 238 -7.76 -4.70 13.78
CA TYR A 238 -8.47 -4.44 12.52
C TYR A 238 -8.22 -5.55 11.51
N HIS A 239 -7.02 -6.13 11.48
CA HIS A 239 -6.71 -7.28 10.63
C HIS A 239 -7.64 -8.46 10.88
N GLU A 240 -7.82 -8.87 12.14
CA GLU A 240 -8.74 -9.98 12.48
C GLU A 240 -10.19 -9.68 12.11
N GLN A 241 -10.63 -8.44 12.32
CA GLN A 241 -11.98 -8.01 11.96
C GLN A 241 -12.18 -8.00 10.43
N LEU A 242 -11.23 -7.41 9.70
CA LEU A 242 -11.30 -7.26 8.25
C LEU A 242 -11.13 -8.59 7.51
N LEU A 243 -10.40 -9.56 8.07
CA LEU A 243 -10.34 -10.91 7.50
C LEU A 243 -11.71 -11.58 7.45
N ARG A 244 -12.66 -11.21 8.32
CA ARG A 244 -14.04 -11.71 8.27
C ARG A 244 -14.90 -11.00 7.24
N LEU A 245 -14.58 -9.74 6.93
CA LEU A 245 -15.36 -8.87 6.05
C LEU A 245 -14.87 -8.90 4.59
N VAL A 246 -13.57 -9.05 4.36
CA VAL A 246 -12.98 -9.08 3.02
C VAL A 246 -13.06 -10.47 2.45
N ARG A 247 -13.56 -10.65 1.22
CA ARG A 247 -13.69 -11.97 0.59
C ARG A 247 -12.35 -12.66 0.36
N VAL A 248 -12.37 -13.99 0.22
CA VAL A 248 -11.21 -14.73 -0.32
C VAL A 248 -10.86 -14.19 -1.71
N GLY A 249 -9.57 -13.93 -1.94
CA GLY A 249 -9.06 -13.24 -3.12
C GLY A 249 -9.18 -11.71 -3.10
N GLY A 250 -9.86 -11.15 -2.09
CA GLY A 250 -9.85 -9.71 -1.83
C GLY A 250 -8.52 -9.26 -1.24
N VAL A 251 -8.30 -7.95 -1.19
CA VAL A 251 -7.03 -7.36 -0.75
C VAL A 251 -7.24 -6.43 0.43
N LEU A 252 -6.43 -6.60 1.47
CA LEU A 252 -6.27 -5.65 2.56
C LEU A 252 -5.00 -4.84 2.31
N ALA A 253 -5.06 -3.53 2.48
CA ALA A 253 -3.93 -2.63 2.30
C ALA A 253 -3.74 -1.81 3.58
N TYR A 254 -2.53 -1.83 4.13
CA TYR A 254 -2.15 -1.13 5.36
C TYR A 254 -1.13 -0.06 5.03
N ASP A 255 -1.38 1.19 5.45
CA ASP A 255 -0.48 2.32 5.20
C ASP A 255 0.53 2.53 6.33
N ASN A 256 1.58 3.30 6.04
CA ASN A 256 2.69 3.65 6.94
C ASN A 256 3.43 2.47 7.59
N THR A 257 3.41 1.30 6.96
CA THR A 257 4.00 0.07 7.51
C THR A 257 5.53 0.12 7.60
N LEU A 258 6.17 1.12 6.99
CA LEU A 258 7.60 1.38 7.15
C LEU A 258 7.91 2.54 8.11
N TRP A 259 6.90 3.31 8.53
CA TRP A 259 6.96 4.40 9.51
C TRP A 259 8.21 5.28 9.39
N GLY A 260 8.35 5.94 8.24
CA GLY A 260 9.48 6.77 7.83
C GLY A 260 10.84 6.08 7.86
N GLY A 261 10.85 4.75 7.78
CA GLY A 261 12.04 3.91 7.83
C GLY A 261 12.51 3.57 9.24
N SER A 262 11.84 4.06 10.28
CA SER A 262 12.22 3.85 11.68
C SER A 262 12.21 2.39 12.11
N VAL A 263 11.36 1.57 11.47
CA VAL A 263 11.31 0.12 11.70
C VAL A 263 12.65 -0.57 11.43
N ALA A 264 13.51 0.02 10.60
CA ALA A 264 14.85 -0.49 10.27
C ALA A 264 16.00 0.26 10.97
N MET A 265 15.71 1.28 11.78
CA MET A 265 16.73 2.02 12.52
C MET A 265 17.22 1.25 13.76
N PRO A 266 18.46 1.48 14.23
CA PRO A 266 18.93 0.97 15.52
C PRO A 266 18.01 1.37 16.68
N ASP A 267 17.87 0.49 17.68
CA ASP A 267 16.93 0.71 18.80
C ASP A 267 17.28 1.93 19.65
N ASP A 268 18.56 2.31 19.70
CA ASP A 268 19.10 3.49 20.40
C ASP A 268 19.00 4.79 19.58
N THR A 269 18.37 4.76 18.41
CA THR A 269 18.12 5.96 17.61
C THR A 269 17.22 6.94 18.39
N PRO A 270 17.63 8.21 18.59
CA PRO A 270 16.80 9.21 19.25
C PRO A 270 15.54 9.51 18.44
N LEU A 271 14.38 9.09 18.95
CA LEU A 271 13.04 9.27 18.38
C LEU A 271 12.09 9.83 19.44
N THR A 272 10.96 10.40 19.03
CA THR A 272 9.90 10.80 19.96
C THR A 272 9.27 9.57 20.62
N GLU A 273 8.65 9.73 21.80
CA GLU A 273 7.96 8.61 22.47
C GLU A 273 6.84 8.03 21.60
N ASP A 274 6.09 8.90 20.91
CA ASP A 274 5.04 8.50 19.99
C ASP A 274 5.61 7.70 18.81
N ASP A 275 6.72 8.14 18.23
CA ASP A 275 7.41 7.43 17.16
C ASP A 275 7.95 6.07 17.60
N ILE A 276 8.48 5.97 18.83
CA ILE A 276 8.92 4.70 19.40
C ILE A 276 7.74 3.74 19.53
N GLN A 277 6.61 4.22 20.08
CA GLN A 277 5.41 3.43 20.23
C GLN A 277 4.89 2.92 18.88
N VAL A 278 4.82 3.79 17.87
CA VAL A 278 4.32 3.40 16.55
C VAL A 278 5.32 2.49 15.82
N ARG A 279 6.63 2.77 15.88
CA ARG A 279 7.68 1.91 15.33
C ARG A 279 7.54 0.49 15.87
N ASP A 280 7.38 0.34 17.18
CA ASP A 280 7.30 -0.97 17.82
C ASP A 280 5.99 -1.69 17.46
N ALA A 281 4.87 -0.96 17.41
CA ALA A 281 3.60 -1.50 16.91
C ALA A 281 3.69 -1.95 15.44
N MET A 282 4.38 -1.21 14.57
CA MET A 282 4.57 -1.58 13.16
C MET A 282 5.52 -2.76 13.00
N ARG A 283 6.58 -2.86 13.81
CA ARG A 283 7.44 -4.06 13.84
C ARG A 283 6.64 -5.31 14.24
N GLU A 284 5.82 -5.23 15.28
CA GLU A 284 4.95 -6.34 15.70
C GLU A 284 3.95 -6.70 14.59
N PHE A 285 3.27 -5.70 14.05
CA PHE A 285 2.28 -5.90 13.00
C PHE A 285 2.89 -6.54 11.74
N ASN A 286 4.01 -6.01 11.25
CA ASN A 286 4.70 -6.55 10.08
C ASN A 286 5.13 -8.01 10.29
N ALA A 287 5.66 -8.34 11.47
CA ALA A 287 6.03 -9.71 11.83
C ALA A 287 4.81 -10.65 11.87
N ARG A 288 3.68 -10.17 12.41
CA ARG A 288 2.41 -10.92 12.44
C ARG A 288 1.90 -11.21 11.03
N ILE A 289 1.85 -10.21 10.17
CA ILE A 289 1.38 -10.36 8.79
C ILE A 289 2.29 -11.29 7.99
N ALA A 290 3.62 -11.20 8.17
CA ALA A 290 4.56 -12.09 7.52
C ALA A 290 4.39 -13.56 7.90
N ALA A 291 3.86 -13.84 9.10
CA ALA A 291 3.61 -15.18 9.60
C ALA A 291 2.17 -15.69 9.37
N ASP A 292 1.26 -14.83 8.89
CA ASP A 292 -0.16 -15.18 8.75
C ASP A 292 -0.44 -15.96 7.46
N ALA A 293 -0.70 -17.27 7.61
CA ALA A 293 -1.00 -18.16 6.49
C ALA A 293 -2.34 -17.88 5.78
N ARG A 294 -3.21 -17.02 6.33
CA ARG A 294 -4.49 -16.63 5.72
C ARG A 294 -4.33 -15.58 4.64
N VAL A 295 -3.13 -15.00 4.47
CA VAL A 295 -2.86 -13.96 3.47
C VAL A 295 -1.56 -14.20 2.70
N GLU A 296 -1.47 -13.60 1.52
CA GLU A 296 -0.22 -13.43 0.76
C GLU A 296 0.21 -11.96 0.83
N PRO A 297 1.20 -11.62 1.68
CA PRO A 297 1.62 -10.24 1.87
C PRO A 297 2.74 -9.80 0.90
N VAL A 298 2.69 -8.53 0.49
CA VAL A 298 3.78 -7.81 -0.18
C VAL A 298 3.89 -6.42 0.43
N GLN A 299 5.06 -6.09 0.98
CA GLN A 299 5.36 -4.76 1.50
C GLN A 299 6.10 -3.92 0.44
N LEU A 300 5.59 -2.72 0.18
CA LEU A 300 6.05 -1.82 -0.86
C LEU A 300 6.58 -0.52 -0.26
N PRO A 301 7.79 -0.04 -0.64
CA PRO A 301 8.32 1.26 -0.23
C PRO A 301 7.70 2.42 -1.03
N VAL A 302 6.37 2.48 -1.06
CA VAL A 302 5.59 3.56 -1.67
C VAL A 302 5.07 4.46 -0.56
N ALA A 303 5.20 5.78 -0.73
CA ALA A 303 4.89 6.76 0.32
C ALA A 303 5.64 6.39 1.62
N ASP A 304 4.91 6.11 2.69
CA ASP A 304 5.45 5.75 4.00
C ASP A 304 5.44 4.22 4.28
N GLY A 305 5.27 3.44 3.22
CA GLY A 305 5.25 1.98 3.24
C GLY A 305 3.83 1.42 3.23
N ILE A 306 3.50 0.67 2.18
CA ILE A 306 2.20 0.01 2.06
C ILE A 306 2.37 -1.50 2.04
N THR A 307 1.68 -2.19 2.94
CA THR A 307 1.60 -3.66 2.90
C THR A 307 0.27 -4.07 2.29
N LEU A 308 0.33 -4.75 1.15
CA LEU A 308 -0.81 -5.39 0.49
C LEU A 308 -0.89 -6.85 0.92
N CYS A 309 -2.06 -7.29 1.36
CA CYS A 309 -2.33 -8.66 1.79
C CYS A 309 -3.50 -9.22 0.99
N ARG A 310 -3.25 -10.18 0.10
CA ARG A 310 -4.34 -10.90 -0.58
C ARG A 310 -4.86 -12.00 0.34
N ARG A 311 -6.15 -12.01 0.68
CA ARG A 311 -6.76 -13.08 1.49
C ARG A 311 -6.80 -14.40 0.71
N VAL A 312 -6.38 -15.50 1.32
CA VAL A 312 -6.38 -16.84 0.72
C VAL A 312 -7.24 -17.88 1.45
N ALA A 313 -7.63 -17.61 2.70
CA ALA A 313 -8.53 -18.43 3.51
C ALA A 313 -9.45 -17.57 4.37
#